data_AF-A0A968EUD7-F1
#
_entry.id   AF-A0A968EUD7-F1
#
_cell.length_a   1.000
_cell.length_b   1.000
_cell.length_c   1.000
_cell.angle_alpha   90.00
_cell.angle_beta   90.00
_cell.angle_gamma   90.00
#
_symmetry.space_group_name_H-M   'P 1'
#
loop_
_entity.id
_entity.type
_entity.pdbx_description
1 polymer ?
#
loop_
_entity_poly.entity_id
_entity_poly.type
_entity_poly.pdbx_seq_one_letter_code
_entity_poly.pdbx_strand_id
1 'polypeptide(L)' 'TGGFRVARRVVKGMMRGRWGRMVFVSSVVGLGGQAGQANYAASKAGLVGLARSLAKEFASRNVTVNVVAPGPIRT' A
#
# COMPACT_ATOMS: atom_id res chain seq x y z
N THR A 1 2.48 -10.70 2.73
CA THR A 1 1.10 -10.22 2.48
C THR A 1 0.47 -9.47 3.67
N GLY A 2 1.25 -8.86 4.57
CA GLY A 2 0.71 -8.17 5.76
C GLY A 2 -0.22 -6.99 5.43
N GLY A 3 0.18 -6.14 4.48
CA GLY A 3 -0.63 -4.98 4.07
C GLY A 3 -2.05 -5.34 3.63
N PHE A 4 -2.20 -6.42 2.85
CA PHE A 4 -3.52 -6.92 2.43
C PHE A 4 -4.38 -7.39 3.62
N ARG A 5 -3.78 -8.14 4.56
CA ARG A 5 -4.51 -8.65 5.74
C ARG A 5 -5.05 -7.51 6.60
N VAL A 6 -4.24 -6.46 6.82
CA VAL A 6 -4.65 -5.26 7.57
C VAL A 6 -5.76 -4.52 6.84
N ALA A 7 -5.59 -4.26 5.53
CA ALA A 7 -6.59 -3.57 4.71
C ALA A 7 -7.94 -4.31 4.75
N ARG A 8 -7.92 -5.63 4.54
CA ARG A 8 -9.12 -6.49 4.60
C ARG A 8 -9.84 -6.39 5.94
N ARG A 9 -9.11 -6.23 7.05
CA ARG A 9 -9.72 -6.15 8.39
C ARG A 9 -10.42 -4.82 8.66
N VAL A 10 -9.92 -3.71 8.09
CA VAL A 10 -10.43 -2.35 8.35
C VAL A 10 -11.46 -1.88 7.32
N VAL A 11 -11.42 -2.42 6.10
CA VAL A 11 -12.19 -1.90 4.95
C VAL A 11 -13.70 -1.89 5.17
N LYS A 12 -14.26 -2.94 5.80
CA LYS A 12 -15.71 -3.01 6.07
C LYS A 12 -16.20 -1.88 6.98
N GLY A 13 -15.36 -1.40 7.90
CA GLY A 13 -15.67 -0.25 8.74
C GLY A 13 -15.65 1.04 7.91
N MET A 14 -14.58 1.26 7.15
CA MET A 14 -14.40 2.45 6.32
C MET A 14 -15.49 2.61 5.26
N MET A 15 -15.89 1.52 4.60
CA MET A 15 -16.96 1.52 3.59
C MET A 15 -18.32 1.90 4.18
N ARG A 16 -18.65 1.40 5.39
CA ARG A 16 -19.91 1.75 6.08
C ARG A 16 -19.91 3.19 6.55
N GLY A 17 -18.78 3.67 7.07
CA GLY A 17 -18.62 5.05 7.53
C GLY A 17 -18.45 6.08 6.40
N ARG A 18 -18.35 5.65 5.14
CA ARG A 18 -18.04 6.52 3.98
C ARG A 18 -16.83 7.43 4.19
N TRP A 19 -15.84 6.92 4.93
CA TRP A 19 -14.61 7.61 5.22
C TRP A 19 -13.53 6.61 5.63
N GLY A 20 -12.32 6.83 5.12
CA GLY A 20 -11.15 6.04 5.50
C GLY A 20 -9.90 6.46 4.75
N ARG A 21 -8.74 6.35 5.40
CA ARG A 21 -7.43 6.69 4.82
C ARG A 21 -6.48 5.53 5.10
N MET A 22 -5.98 4.88 4.05
CA MET A 22 -4.95 3.85 4.16
C MET A 22 -3.64 4.39 3.57
N VAL A 23 -2.54 4.20 4.30
CA VAL A 23 -1.20 4.57 3.83
C VAL A 23 -0.30 3.35 3.97
N PHE A 24 0.24 2.88 2.84
CA PHE A 24 1.25 1.84 2.83
C PHE A 24 2.65 2.43 2.70
N VAL A 25 3.62 1.81 3.36
CA VAL A 25 5.03 2.19 3.28
C VAL A 25 5.78 1.22 2.37
N SER A 26 6.01 1.65 1.13
CA SER A 26 6.82 0.95 0.14
C SER A 26 8.31 1.33 0.28
N SER A 27 9.04 1.45 -0.83
CA SER A 27 10.42 1.90 -0.95
C SER A 27 10.71 2.24 -2.41
N VAL A 28 11.67 3.13 -2.66
CA VAL A 28 12.18 3.38 -4.03
C VAL A 28 12.70 2.10 -4.70
N VAL A 29 13.21 1.14 -3.91
CA VAL A 29 13.63 -0.19 -4.40
C VAL A 29 12.45 -1.00 -4.94
N GLY A 30 11.23 -0.76 -4.44
CA GLY A 30 10.01 -1.36 -4.98
C GLY A 30 9.56 -0.79 -6.33
N LEU A 31 10.16 0.32 -6.78
CA LEU A 31 9.87 0.94 -8.07
C LEU A 31 10.95 0.65 -9.11
N GLY A 32 12.22 0.77 -8.73
CA GLY A 32 13.36 0.59 -9.65
C GLY A 32 14.11 -0.74 -9.51
N GLY A 33 13.90 -1.48 -8.42
CA GLY A 33 14.72 -2.65 -8.09
C GLY A 33 16.11 -2.28 -7.56
N GLN A 34 16.80 -3.25 -6.96
CA GLN A 34 18.20 -3.12 -6.54
C GLN A 34 18.85 -4.51 -6.54
N ALA A 35 20.08 -4.60 -7.05
CA ALA A 35 20.84 -5.84 -7.07
C ALA A 35 20.96 -6.42 -5.65
N GLY A 36 20.76 -7.73 -5.50
CA GLY A 36 20.77 -8.42 -4.20
C GLY A 36 19.50 -8.27 -3.35
N GLN A 37 18.48 -7.52 -3.81
CA GLN A 37 17.26 -7.24 -3.03
C GLN A 37 15.97 -7.69 -3.72
N ALA A 38 16.01 -8.77 -4.52
CA ALA A 38 14.85 -9.20 -5.31
C ALA A 38 13.58 -9.47 -4.45
N ASN A 39 13.74 -10.15 -3.31
CA ASN A 39 12.65 -10.42 -2.37
C ASN A 39 12.06 -9.13 -1.77
N TYR A 40 12.92 -8.19 -1.38
CA TYR A 40 12.52 -6.92 -0.81
C TYR A 40 11.81 -6.05 -1.86
N ALA A 41 12.39 -5.92 -3.05
CA ALA A 41 11.81 -5.22 -4.19
C ALA A 41 10.42 -5.77 -4.53
N ALA A 42 10.28 -7.10 -4.66
CA ALA A 42 9.00 -7.75 -4.92
C ALA A 42 7.96 -7.43 -3.82
N SER A 43 8.37 -7.50 -2.54
CA SER A 43 7.47 -7.20 -1.43
C SER A 43 6.98 -5.74 -1.44
N LYS A 44 7.86 -4.79 -1.78
CA LYS A 44 7.59 -3.34 -1.77
C LYS A 44 6.82 -2.91 -3.03
N ALA A 45 7.14 -3.49 -4.19
CA ALA A 45 6.38 -3.33 -5.42
C ALA A 45 4.93 -3.83 -5.26
N GLY A 46 4.75 -4.96 -4.55
CA GLY A 46 3.43 -5.52 -4.25
C GLY A 46 2.52 -4.55 -3.48
N LEU A 47 3.07 -3.69 -2.62
CA LEU A 47 2.28 -2.66 -1.92
C LEU A 47 1.76 -1.58 -2.88
N VAL A 48 2.52 -1.24 -3.93
CA VAL A 48 2.09 -0.28 -4.96
C VAL A 48 0.90 -0.82 -5.74
N GLY A 49 0.99 -2.07 -6.21
CA GLY A 49 -0.11 -2.75 -6.90
C GLY A 49 -1.35 -2.88 -6.02
N LEU A 50 -1.16 -3.33 -4.78
CA LEU A 50 -2.25 -3.44 -3.80
C LEU A 50 -2.95 -2.10 -3.58
N ALA A 51 -2.20 -1.03 -3.32
CA ALA A 51 -2.77 0.29 -3.07
C ALA A 51 -3.57 0.81 -4.27
N ARG A 52 -3.05 0.67 -5.50
CA ARG A 52 -3.76 1.07 -6.71
C ARG A 52 -5.07 0.31 -6.87
N SER A 53 -5.08 -0.99 -6.58
CA SER A 53 -6.30 -1.80 -6.66
C SER A 53 -7.34 -1.35 -5.64
N LEU A 54 -6.95 -1.25 -4.36
CA LEU A 54 -7.88 -0.86 -3.29
C LEU A 54 -8.38 0.59 -3.45
N ALA A 55 -7.53 1.49 -3.94
CA ALA A 55 -7.94 2.87 -4.23
C ALA A 55 -9.10 2.90 -5.24
N LYS A 56 -9.00 2.12 -6.33
CA LYS A 56 -10.06 2.02 -7.33
C LYS A 56 -11.32 1.34 -6.77
N GLU A 57 -11.14 0.28 -5.97
CA GLU A 57 -12.24 -0.49 -5.41
C GLU A 57 -13.11 0.33 -4.42
N PHE A 58 -12.48 1.18 -3.60
CA PHE A 58 -13.17 1.88 -2.51
C PHE A 58 -13.35 3.39 -2.72
N ALA A 59 -12.93 3.94 -3.87
CA ALA A 59 -13.09 5.37 -4.19
C ALA A 59 -14.54 5.86 -4.04
N SER A 60 -15.52 5.08 -4.50
CA SER A 60 -16.95 5.40 -4.42
C SER A 60 -17.49 5.53 -2.99
N ARG A 61 -16.72 5.05 -2.00
CA ARG A 61 -17.04 5.13 -0.57
C ARG A 61 -16.21 6.18 0.16
N ASN A 62 -15.56 7.10 -0.55
CA ASN A 62 -14.70 8.16 0.01
C ASN A 62 -13.57 7.57 0.89
N VAL A 63 -13.06 6.41 0.50
CA VAL A 63 -11.87 5.79 1.09
C VAL A 63 -10.70 6.02 0.14
N THR A 64 -9.63 6.66 0.64
CA THR A 64 -8.42 6.88 -0.15
C THR A 64 -7.33 5.92 0.29
N VAL A 65 -6.54 5.43 -0.66
CA VAL A 65 -5.43 4.53 -0.41
C VAL A 65 -4.20 5.06 -1.11
N ASN A 66 -3.15 5.36 -0.35
CA ASN A 66 -1.91 5.95 -0.85
C ASN A 66 -0.70 5.12 -0.45
N VAL A 67 0.42 5.39 -1.12
CA VAL A 67 1.71 4.75 -0.86
C VAL A 67 2.77 5.83 -0.70
N VAL A 68 3.60 5.68 0.33
CA VAL A 68 4.85 6.42 0.49
C VAL A 68 6.00 5.49 0.15
N ALA A 69 6.93 5.92 -0.70
CA ALA A 69 8.09 5.15 -1.12
C ALA A 69 9.39 5.84 -0.68
N PRO A 70 9.89 5.58 0.55
CA PRO A 70 11.12 6.21 1.03
C PRO A 70 12.35 5.74 0.26
N GLY A 71 13.29 6.66 0.09
CA GLY A 71 14.69 6.36 -0.22
C GLY A 71 15.48 5.95 1.02
N PRO A 72 16.81 5.84 0.92
CA PRO A 72 17.67 5.68 2.09
C PRO A 72 17.44 6.82 3.07
N ILE A 73 17.13 6.48 4.33
CA ILE A 73 16.90 7.44 5.41
C ILE A 73 17.55 6.90 6.68
N ARG A 74 18.08 7.80 7.52
CA ARG A 74 18.54 7.43 8.86
C ARG A 74 17.31 7.10 9.70
N THR A 75 17.22 5.84 10.12
CA THR A 75 16.12 5.32 10.93
C THR A 75 16.62 4.99 12.31
#